data_AF-A0A935PSH6-F1
#
_entry.id   AF-A0A935PSH6-F1
#
_cell.length_a   1.000
_cell.length_b   1.000
_cell.length_c   1.000
_cell.angle_alpha   90.00
_cell.angle_beta   90.00
_cell.angle_gamma   90.00
#
_symmetry.space_group_name_H-M   'P 1'
#
loop_
_entity.id
_entity.type
_entity.pdbx_description
1 polymer ?
#
loop_
_entity_poly.entity_id
_entity_poly.type
_entity_poly.pdbx_seq_one_letter_code
_entity_poly.pdbx_strand_id
1 'polypeptide(L)'
;MRRLRGCEAQEGTPPRLVEVKAWQAARLARTYADLAADPRYGRATEFFLNDLYGTKDFSHRDEALLRIYPLLVRTLPDSAVESAALAIEVDALSEELDRRLAARLGTQALDEASYAKAYRESSTRAERMRQIDLVDDVGRQLDRLVVKPLVYATLKLMRRPARLAGMEDLQSFLERGFEAFRHMGGAEHFLETIGAREKGILSRLFSGHPTPFSG
;
A
#
# COMPACT_ATOMS: atom_id res chain seq x y z
N MET A 1 6.94 -4.03 23.90
CA MET A 1 6.58 -2.68 23.39
C MET A 1 7.68 -1.61 23.52
N ARG A 2 8.86 -1.89 24.09
CA ARG A 2 9.96 -0.90 24.27
C ARG A 2 11.07 -0.93 23.19
N ARG A 3 10.86 -1.65 22.07
CA ARG A 3 11.85 -1.81 20.96
C ARG A 3 11.36 -1.32 19.59
N LEU A 4 10.40 -0.39 19.55
CA LEU A 4 9.95 0.27 18.30
C LEU A 4 10.32 1.77 18.26
N ARG A 5 11.20 2.22 19.16
CA ARG A 5 11.70 3.61 19.21
C ARG A 5 13.23 3.62 19.40
N GLY A 6 13.94 2.79 18.64
CA GLY A 6 15.40 2.74 18.66
C GLY A 6 15.96 3.12 17.29
N CYS A 7 16.55 4.32 17.23
CA CYS A 7 17.61 4.77 16.30
C CYS A 7 17.33 5.57 15.02
N GLU A 8 16.11 5.92 14.61
CA GLU A 8 15.92 6.80 13.42
C GLU A 8 15.21 8.12 13.73
N ALA A 9 15.50 8.70 14.88
CA ALA A 9 15.16 10.08 15.15
C ALA A 9 16.28 11.01 14.65
N GLN A 10 16.49 11.08 13.32
CA GLN A 10 17.01 12.25 12.57
C GLN A 10 17.40 11.86 11.14
N GLU A 11 16.45 11.87 10.22
CA GLU A 11 16.72 12.18 8.81
C GLU A 11 15.48 12.90 8.30
N GLY A 12 15.63 14.16 7.89
CA GLY A 12 14.53 14.89 7.25
C GLY A 12 14.05 14.13 6.02
N THR A 13 12.80 14.34 5.60
CA THR A 13 12.23 13.71 4.40
C THR A 13 13.25 13.78 3.25
N PRO A 14 13.75 12.64 2.73
CA PRO A 14 14.80 12.67 1.74
C PRO A 14 14.36 13.50 0.54
N PRO A 15 15.27 14.32 -0.02
CA PRO A 15 14.94 15.13 -1.18
C PRO A 15 14.42 14.19 -2.27
N ARG A 16 13.29 14.56 -2.89
CA ARG A 16 12.64 13.82 -3.99
C ARG A 16 11.88 12.53 -3.61
N LEU A 17 11.63 12.26 -2.32
CA LEU A 17 10.73 11.16 -1.91
C LEU A 17 9.37 11.21 -2.63
N VAL A 18 8.79 12.41 -2.72
CA VAL A 18 7.51 12.64 -3.44
C VAL A 18 7.62 12.27 -4.91
N GLU A 19 8.74 12.59 -5.55
CA GLU A 19 8.98 12.30 -6.97
C GLU A 19 9.15 10.80 -7.22
N VAL A 20 9.88 10.11 -6.33
CA VAL A 20 10.04 8.65 -6.34
C VAL A 20 8.69 7.95 -6.20
N LYS A 21 7.87 8.37 -5.22
CA LYS A 21 6.51 7.82 -5.04
C LYS A 21 5.63 8.09 -6.26
N ALA A 22 5.71 9.28 -6.86
CA ALA A 22 4.98 9.60 -8.09
C ALA A 22 5.40 8.71 -9.27
N TRP A 23 6.69 8.47 -9.43
CA TRP A 23 7.20 7.58 -10.47
C TRP A 23 6.76 6.13 -10.25
N GLN A 24 6.80 5.65 -9.00
CA GLN A 24 6.31 4.31 -8.62
C GLN A 24 4.82 4.16 -8.93
N ALA A 25 3.99 5.14 -8.53
CA ALA A 25 2.56 5.15 -8.84
C ALA A 25 2.31 5.11 -10.36
N ALA A 26 3.04 5.92 -11.13
CA ALA A 26 2.94 5.92 -12.58
C ALA A 26 3.38 4.58 -13.21
N ARG A 27 4.40 3.92 -12.65
CA ARG A 27 4.83 2.58 -13.07
C ARG A 27 3.72 1.55 -12.82
N LEU A 28 3.15 1.52 -11.61
CA LEU A 28 2.06 0.59 -11.27
C LEU A 28 0.83 0.82 -12.17
N ALA A 29 0.48 2.08 -12.43
CA ALA A 29 -0.64 2.41 -13.32
C ALA A 29 -0.45 1.87 -14.75
N ARG A 30 0.78 1.85 -15.26
CA ARG A 30 1.10 1.21 -16.56
C ARG A 30 1.06 -0.31 -16.47
N THR A 31 1.65 -0.90 -15.43
CA THR A 31 1.72 -2.37 -15.24
C THR A 31 0.36 -3.04 -15.07
N TYR A 32 -0.62 -2.32 -14.53
CA TYR A 32 -1.97 -2.85 -14.26
C TYR A 32 -3.06 -2.16 -15.08
N ALA A 33 -2.71 -1.54 -16.20
CA ALA A 33 -3.67 -0.85 -17.07
C ALA A 33 -4.76 -1.81 -17.59
N ASP A 34 -4.44 -3.08 -17.77
CA ASP A 34 -5.37 -4.13 -18.14
C ASP A 34 -6.36 -4.48 -17.01
N LEU A 35 -5.89 -4.60 -15.76
CA LEU A 35 -6.75 -4.79 -14.59
C LEU A 35 -7.64 -3.55 -14.33
N ALA A 36 -7.12 -2.36 -14.62
CA ALA A 36 -7.89 -1.12 -14.54
C ALA A 36 -9.01 -1.07 -15.60
N ALA A 37 -8.78 -1.64 -16.79
CA ALA A 37 -9.76 -1.70 -17.87
C ALA A 37 -10.81 -2.82 -17.70
N ASP A 38 -10.54 -3.82 -16.85
CA ASP A 38 -11.48 -4.90 -16.56
C ASP A 38 -12.67 -4.40 -15.72
N PRO A 39 -13.93 -4.54 -16.16
CA PRO A 39 -15.11 -4.10 -15.39
C PRO A 39 -15.22 -4.68 -13.98
N ARG A 40 -14.65 -5.86 -13.75
CA ARG A 40 -14.61 -6.53 -12.45
C ARG A 40 -13.53 -5.94 -11.54
N TYR A 41 -12.34 -5.66 -12.08
CA TYR A 41 -11.17 -5.25 -11.30
C TYR A 41 -10.89 -3.74 -11.30
N GLY A 42 -11.53 -2.96 -12.17
CA GLY A 42 -11.25 -1.55 -12.37
C GLY A 42 -11.34 -0.73 -11.09
N ARG A 43 -12.43 -0.88 -10.32
CA ARG A 43 -12.62 -0.16 -9.05
C ARG A 43 -11.57 -0.52 -8.00
N ALA A 44 -11.18 -1.79 -7.92
CA ALA A 44 -10.13 -2.24 -7.01
C ALA A 44 -8.77 -1.65 -7.45
N THR A 45 -8.45 -1.75 -8.73
CA THR A 45 -7.21 -1.21 -9.30
C THR A 45 -7.09 0.31 -9.09
N GLU A 46 -8.17 1.06 -9.35
CA GLU A 46 -8.22 2.50 -9.10
C GLU A 46 -8.04 2.84 -7.62
N PHE A 47 -8.66 2.08 -6.71
CA PHE A 47 -8.45 2.25 -5.27
C PHE A 47 -6.99 1.99 -4.88
N PHE A 48 -6.38 0.90 -5.36
CA PHE A 48 -4.98 0.60 -5.09
C PHE A 48 -4.04 1.72 -5.60
N LEU A 49 -4.25 2.18 -6.83
CA LEU A 49 -3.39 3.19 -7.45
C LEU A 49 -3.56 4.59 -6.85
N ASN A 50 -4.78 4.99 -6.49
CA ASN A 50 -5.08 6.36 -6.07
C ASN A 50 -5.12 6.55 -4.55
N ASP A 51 -5.51 5.50 -3.81
CA ASP A 51 -5.79 5.58 -2.38
C ASP A 51 -4.77 4.83 -1.51
N LEU A 52 -4.00 3.88 -2.06
CA LEU A 52 -2.94 3.16 -1.33
C LEU A 52 -1.52 3.55 -1.78
N TYR A 53 -1.29 3.73 -3.08
CA TYR A 53 0.03 4.12 -3.64
C TYR A 53 0.07 5.51 -4.27
N GLY A 54 -1.03 6.26 -4.20
CA GLY A 54 -1.14 7.58 -4.82
C GLY A 54 -0.22 8.62 -4.16
N THR A 55 0.13 9.67 -4.90
CA THR A 55 0.95 10.81 -4.45
C THR A 55 0.27 11.71 -3.41
N LYS A 56 -0.90 11.33 -2.89
CA LYS A 56 -1.64 12.14 -1.93
C LYS A 56 -0.97 12.03 -0.57
N ASP A 57 -0.85 13.15 0.11
CA ASP A 57 -0.41 13.20 1.50
C ASP A 57 -1.46 12.51 2.38
N PHE A 58 -1.15 11.28 2.80
CA PHE A 58 -2.00 10.48 3.68
C PHE A 58 -1.64 10.63 5.16
N SER A 59 -0.71 11.52 5.51
CA SER A 59 -0.24 11.71 6.90
C SER A 59 -1.40 11.96 7.87
N HIS A 60 -2.45 12.67 7.44
CA HIS A 60 -3.65 12.89 8.25
C HIS A 60 -4.48 11.62 8.50
N ARG A 61 -4.48 10.65 7.57
CA ARG A 61 -5.14 9.34 7.74
C ARG A 61 -4.35 8.49 8.73
N ASP A 62 -3.02 8.50 8.60
CA ASP A 62 -2.13 7.70 9.44
C ASP A 62 -2.14 8.20 10.88
N GLU A 63 -2.13 9.52 11.08
CA GLU A 63 -2.33 10.14 12.41
C GLU A 63 -3.69 9.78 13.01
N ALA A 64 -4.76 9.78 12.20
CA ALA A 64 -6.09 9.40 12.67
C ALA A 64 -6.16 7.91 13.05
N LEU A 65 -5.56 7.03 12.25
CA LEU A 65 -5.45 5.59 12.53
C LEU A 65 -4.69 5.34 13.83
N LEU A 66 -3.53 5.98 14.02
CA LEU A 66 -2.73 5.87 15.22
C LEU A 66 -3.48 6.34 16.47
N ARG A 67 -4.30 7.40 16.35
CA ARG A 67 -5.13 7.93 17.44
C ARG A 67 -6.19 6.93 17.89
N ILE A 68 -6.81 6.22 16.94
CA ILE A 68 -7.91 5.28 17.25
C ILE A 68 -7.43 3.84 17.46
N TYR A 69 -6.17 3.52 17.13
CA TYR A 69 -5.62 2.17 17.27
C TYR A 69 -5.91 1.51 18.63
N PRO A 70 -5.74 2.19 19.79
CA PRO A 70 -6.07 1.60 21.09
C PRO A 70 -7.56 1.24 21.24
N LEU A 71 -8.44 2.03 20.63
CA LEU A 71 -9.87 1.73 20.60
C LEU A 71 -10.15 0.54 19.69
N LEU A 72 -9.55 0.51 18.49
CA LEU A 72 -9.70 -0.58 17.52
C LEU A 72 -9.32 -1.92 18.13
N VAL A 73 -8.16 -2.01 18.81
CA VAL A 73 -7.71 -3.22 19.51
C VAL A 73 -8.70 -3.68 20.58
N ARG A 74 -9.40 -2.76 21.25
CA ARG A 74 -10.34 -3.08 22.32
C ARG A 74 -11.73 -3.47 21.81
N THR A 75 -12.13 -2.99 20.63
CA THR A 75 -13.53 -3.09 20.16
C THR A 75 -13.71 -3.96 18.93
N LEU A 76 -12.69 -4.13 18.09
CA LEU A 76 -12.79 -4.94 16.88
C LEU A 76 -12.48 -6.41 17.16
N PRO A 77 -13.04 -7.34 16.36
CA PRO A 77 -12.61 -8.74 16.39
C PRO A 77 -11.12 -8.87 16.07
N ASP A 78 -10.46 -9.88 16.65
CA ASP A 78 -9.02 -10.14 16.47
C ASP A 78 -8.61 -10.13 14.98
N SER A 79 -9.41 -10.73 14.10
CA SER A 79 -9.14 -10.75 12.66
C SER A 79 -9.01 -9.36 12.02
N ALA A 80 -9.78 -8.38 12.51
CA ALA A 80 -9.71 -7.00 12.00
C ALA A 80 -8.51 -6.24 12.58
N VAL A 81 -8.12 -6.56 13.83
CA VAL A 81 -6.89 -6.02 14.45
C VAL A 81 -5.65 -6.56 13.73
N GLU A 82 -5.61 -7.86 13.44
CA GLU A 82 -4.56 -8.50 12.65
C GLU A 82 -4.44 -7.87 11.25
N SER A 83 -5.57 -7.65 10.57
CA SER A 83 -5.59 -6.97 9.27
C SER A 83 -5.01 -5.56 9.35
N ALA A 84 -5.36 -4.80 10.40
CA ALA A 84 -4.81 -3.47 10.62
C ALA A 84 -3.30 -3.51 10.92
N ALA A 85 -2.85 -4.49 11.70
CA ALA A 85 -1.42 -4.67 12.00
C ALA A 85 -0.61 -4.98 10.73
N LEU A 86 -1.12 -5.86 9.85
CA LEU A 86 -0.48 -6.15 8.56
C LEU A 86 -0.41 -4.92 7.66
N ALA A 87 -1.49 -4.12 7.60
CA ALA A 87 -1.49 -2.88 6.83
C ALA A 87 -0.46 -1.87 7.35
N ILE A 88 -0.31 -1.73 8.68
CA ILE A 88 0.71 -0.89 9.29
C ILE A 88 2.13 -1.41 8.97
N GLU A 89 2.33 -2.72 8.96
CA GLU A 89 3.63 -3.32 8.61
C GLU A 89 4.00 -3.07 7.14
N VAL A 90 3.05 -3.24 6.21
CA VAL A 90 3.25 -2.91 4.78
C VAL A 90 3.62 -1.45 4.61
N ASP A 91 2.90 -0.55 5.27
CA ASP A 91 3.12 0.90 5.15
C ASP A 91 4.51 1.29 5.65
N ALA A 92 4.87 0.86 6.87
CA ALA A 92 6.16 1.14 7.47
C ALA A 92 7.33 0.60 6.63
N LEU A 93 7.22 -0.63 6.12
CA LEU A 93 8.25 -1.23 5.26
C LEU A 93 8.34 -0.50 3.92
N SER A 94 7.20 -0.15 3.30
CA SER A 94 7.17 0.54 2.01
C SER A 94 7.79 1.92 2.11
N GLU A 95 7.43 2.67 3.15
CA GLU A 95 7.93 4.00 3.42
C GLU A 95 9.44 4.00 3.68
N GLU A 96 9.94 3.05 4.47
CA GLU A 96 11.36 2.87 4.72
C GLU A 96 12.15 2.57 3.44
N LEU A 97 11.63 1.67 2.60
CA LEU A 97 12.23 1.34 1.31
C LEU A 97 12.21 2.50 0.32
N ASP A 98 11.14 3.30 0.30
CA ASP A 98 11.01 4.47 -0.56
C ASP A 98 11.99 5.57 -0.14
N ARG A 99 12.18 5.79 1.18
CA ARG A 99 13.18 6.74 1.71
C ARG A 99 14.60 6.34 1.33
N ARG A 100 14.96 5.07 1.53
CA ARG A 100 16.28 4.55 1.13
C ARG A 100 16.49 4.67 -0.38
N LEU A 101 15.47 4.41 -1.19
CA LEU A 101 15.54 4.57 -2.65
C LEU A 101 15.75 6.05 -3.03
N ALA A 102 14.97 6.96 -2.46
CA ALA A 102 15.10 8.40 -2.70
C ALA A 102 16.48 8.94 -2.29
N ALA A 103 16.95 8.56 -1.11
CA ALA A 103 18.30 8.89 -0.64
C ALA A 103 19.38 8.35 -1.59
N ARG A 104 19.21 7.11 -2.08
CA ARG A 104 20.15 6.48 -3.02
C ARG A 104 20.16 7.14 -4.39
N LEU A 105 19.00 7.57 -4.89
CA LEU A 105 18.85 8.27 -6.16
C LEU A 105 19.55 9.64 -6.13
N GLY A 106 19.47 10.36 -5.00
CA GLY A 106 20.08 11.66 -4.82
C GLY A 106 19.67 12.64 -5.93
N THR A 107 20.66 13.23 -6.62
CA THR A 107 20.43 14.22 -7.69
C THR A 107 20.35 13.62 -9.10
N GLN A 108 20.44 12.28 -9.26
CA GLN A 108 20.40 11.65 -10.57
C GLN A 108 19.03 11.81 -11.25
N ALA A 109 18.97 11.96 -12.57
CA ALA A 109 17.69 11.95 -13.28
C ALA A 109 16.87 10.70 -12.92
N LEU A 110 15.55 10.84 -12.78
CA LEU A 110 14.65 9.72 -12.46
C LEU A 110 14.07 9.13 -13.75
N ASP A 111 14.62 8.01 -14.16
CA ASP A 111 14.19 7.19 -15.29
C ASP A 111 14.19 5.69 -14.89
N GLU A 112 13.81 4.81 -15.81
CA GLU A 112 13.76 3.36 -15.55
C GLU A 112 15.11 2.78 -15.13
N ALA A 113 16.21 3.21 -15.74
CA ALA A 113 17.53 2.66 -15.50
C ALA A 113 18.09 3.10 -14.13
N SER A 114 18.00 4.40 -13.84
CA SER A 114 18.40 5.00 -12.55
C SER A 114 17.52 4.52 -11.41
N TYR A 115 16.20 4.41 -11.60
CA TYR A 115 15.29 3.81 -10.62
C TYR A 115 15.67 2.35 -10.35
N ALA A 116 15.85 1.53 -11.39
CA ALA A 116 16.19 0.12 -11.22
C ALA A 116 17.54 -0.07 -10.50
N LYS A 117 18.52 0.80 -10.79
CA LYS A 117 19.81 0.82 -10.09
C LYS A 117 19.63 1.20 -8.62
N ALA A 118 18.97 2.33 -8.34
CA ALA A 118 18.73 2.78 -6.97
C ALA A 118 17.92 1.76 -6.16
N TYR A 119 16.93 1.12 -6.77
CA TYR A 119 16.11 0.06 -6.16
C TYR A 119 16.97 -1.13 -5.70
N ARG A 120 17.89 -1.62 -6.54
CA ARG A 120 18.82 -2.70 -6.19
C ARG A 120 19.83 -2.30 -5.10
N GLU A 121 20.29 -1.05 -5.13
CA GLU A 121 21.34 -0.58 -4.23
C GLU A 121 20.81 -0.12 -2.86
N SER A 122 19.51 0.21 -2.78
CA SER A 122 18.83 0.67 -1.55
C SER A 122 18.11 -0.44 -0.79
N SER A 123 17.92 -1.61 -1.39
CA SER A 123 17.14 -2.71 -0.79
C SER A 123 17.68 -4.08 -1.17
N THR A 124 17.38 -5.07 -0.34
CA THR A 124 17.65 -6.47 -0.62
C THR A 124 16.45 -7.14 -1.29
N ARG A 125 16.72 -8.23 -2.02
CA ARG A 125 15.66 -9.06 -2.61
C ARG A 125 14.71 -9.62 -1.55
N ALA A 126 15.21 -9.92 -0.36
CA ALA A 126 14.42 -10.44 0.75
C ALA A 126 13.43 -9.41 1.30
N GLU A 127 13.86 -8.16 1.51
CA GLU A 127 12.97 -7.07 1.95
C GLU A 127 11.86 -6.81 0.93
N ARG A 128 12.20 -6.76 -0.36
CA ARG A 128 11.21 -6.54 -1.42
C ARG A 128 10.26 -7.72 -1.61
N MET A 129 10.73 -8.96 -1.44
CA MET A 129 9.84 -10.13 -1.43
C MET A 129 8.87 -10.04 -0.25
N ARG A 130 9.36 -9.70 0.95
CA ARG A 130 8.51 -9.52 2.13
C ARG A 130 7.47 -8.42 1.93
N GLN A 131 7.84 -7.31 1.28
CA GLN A 131 6.89 -6.27 0.90
C GLN A 131 5.75 -6.82 0.03
N ILE A 132 6.07 -7.62 -0.99
CA ILE A 132 5.07 -8.23 -1.88
C ILE A 132 4.17 -9.21 -1.11
N ASP A 133 4.76 -10.08 -0.30
CA ASP A 133 4.01 -11.09 0.45
C ASP A 133 3.07 -10.44 1.49
N LEU A 134 3.50 -9.36 2.17
CA LEU A 134 2.65 -8.62 3.08
C LEU A 134 1.47 -7.92 2.36
N VAL A 135 1.68 -7.39 1.15
CA VAL A 135 0.59 -6.80 0.34
C VAL A 135 -0.45 -7.87 -0.05
N ASP A 136 0.01 -9.07 -0.42
CA ASP A 136 -0.87 -10.21 -0.71
C ASP A 136 -1.67 -10.63 0.54
N ASP A 137 -1.02 -10.74 1.70
CA ASP A 137 -1.66 -11.07 2.97
C ASP A 137 -2.74 -10.05 3.37
N VAL A 138 -2.44 -8.76 3.25
CA VAL A 138 -3.42 -7.68 3.48
C VAL A 138 -4.62 -7.83 2.54
N GLY A 139 -4.36 -8.05 1.24
CA GLY A 139 -5.41 -8.24 0.24
C GLY A 139 -6.33 -9.43 0.57
N ARG A 140 -5.76 -10.58 0.93
CA ARG A 140 -6.52 -11.79 1.28
C ARG A 140 -7.33 -11.63 2.57
N GLN A 141 -6.78 -10.92 3.55
CA GLN A 141 -7.51 -10.63 4.79
C GLN A 141 -8.68 -9.68 4.54
N LEU A 142 -8.47 -8.63 3.74
CA LEU A 142 -9.54 -7.70 3.36
C LEU A 142 -10.66 -8.42 2.59
N ASP A 143 -10.33 -9.29 1.63
CA ASP A 143 -11.32 -10.07 0.87
C ASP A 143 -12.25 -10.89 1.80
N ARG A 144 -11.70 -11.51 2.84
CA ARG A 144 -12.49 -12.25 3.86
C ARG A 144 -13.35 -11.34 4.74
N LEU A 145 -12.96 -10.08 4.93
CA LEU A 145 -13.71 -9.12 5.75
C LEU A 145 -14.86 -8.49 4.97
N VAL A 146 -14.67 -8.13 3.70
CA VAL A 146 -15.69 -7.40 2.91
C VAL A 146 -16.94 -8.23 2.60
N VAL A 147 -16.84 -9.55 2.61
CA VAL A 147 -17.97 -10.44 2.37
C VAL A 147 -18.94 -10.51 3.56
N LYS A 148 -18.55 -10.00 4.75
CA LYS A 148 -19.39 -10.00 5.95
C LYS A 148 -20.40 -8.84 5.93
N PRO A 149 -21.72 -9.08 5.80
CA PRO A 149 -22.71 -8.00 5.61
C PRO A 149 -22.76 -6.99 6.77
N LEU A 150 -22.53 -7.46 8.00
CA LEU A 150 -22.56 -6.63 9.20
C LEU A 150 -21.45 -5.56 9.19
N VAL A 151 -20.26 -5.90 8.69
CA VAL A 151 -19.10 -4.99 8.71
C VAL A 151 -19.36 -3.75 7.85
N TYR A 152 -19.93 -3.94 6.65
CA TYR A 152 -20.25 -2.83 5.76
C TYR A 152 -21.37 -1.94 6.31
N ALA A 153 -22.38 -2.52 6.95
CA ALA A 153 -23.45 -1.77 7.59
C ALA A 153 -22.91 -0.91 8.75
N THR A 154 -22.07 -1.51 9.61
CA THR A 154 -21.40 -0.78 10.69
C THR A 154 -20.52 0.34 10.16
N LEU A 155 -19.75 0.09 9.09
CA LEU A 155 -18.92 1.10 8.46
C LEU A 155 -19.77 2.32 8.03
N LYS A 156 -20.88 2.12 7.33
CA LYS A 156 -21.77 3.23 6.92
C LYS A 156 -22.35 4.02 8.09
N LEU A 157 -22.68 3.35 9.20
CA LEU A 157 -23.20 4.01 10.40
C LEU A 157 -22.15 4.90 11.07
N MET A 158 -20.86 4.58 10.93
CA MET A 158 -19.76 5.38 11.49
C MET A 158 -19.47 6.67 10.73
N ARG A 159 -20.12 6.93 9.59
CA ARG A 159 -19.87 8.13 8.78
C ARG A 159 -20.05 9.44 9.55
N ARG A 160 -21.15 9.58 10.30
CA ARG A 160 -21.43 10.80 11.08
C ARG A 160 -20.52 10.92 12.31
N PRO A 161 -20.34 9.88 13.15
CA PRO A 161 -19.36 9.91 14.23
C PRO A 161 -17.95 10.25 13.76
N ALA A 162 -17.48 9.65 12.66
CA ALA A 162 -16.15 9.90 12.12
C ALA A 162 -15.97 11.36 11.69
N ARG A 163 -16.95 11.95 11.00
CA ARG A 163 -16.91 13.38 10.65
C ARG A 163 -16.84 14.27 11.89
N LEU A 164 -17.65 14.00 12.91
CA LEU A 164 -17.63 14.77 14.16
C LEU A 164 -16.29 14.64 14.90
N ALA A 165 -15.60 13.51 14.75
CA ALA A 165 -14.29 13.27 15.34
C ALA A 165 -13.10 13.73 14.46
N GLY A 166 -13.36 14.38 13.31
CA GLY A 166 -12.32 14.82 12.36
C GLY A 166 -11.63 13.67 11.61
N MET A 167 -12.31 12.54 11.43
CA MET A 167 -11.81 11.31 10.80
C MET A 167 -12.51 11.01 9.47
N GLU A 168 -13.03 12.04 8.79
CA GLU A 168 -13.80 11.88 7.55
C GLU A 168 -12.98 11.26 6.41
N ASP A 169 -11.70 11.61 6.31
CA ASP A 169 -10.81 11.08 5.27
C ASP A 169 -10.55 9.59 5.46
N LEU A 170 -10.29 9.17 6.71
CA LEU A 170 -10.11 7.76 7.06
C LEU A 170 -11.37 6.96 6.80
N GLN A 171 -12.53 7.47 7.23
CA GLN A 171 -13.81 6.83 6.99
C GLN A 171 -14.10 6.67 5.49
N SER A 172 -13.88 7.73 4.70
CA SER A 172 -14.14 7.71 3.26
C SER A 172 -13.19 6.75 2.54
N PHE A 173 -11.94 6.66 2.99
CA PHE A 173 -10.97 5.68 2.50
C PHE A 173 -11.42 4.24 2.76
N LEU A 174 -11.83 3.93 4.00
CA LEU A 174 -12.34 2.60 4.35
C LEU A 174 -13.57 2.25 3.51
N GLU A 175 -14.52 3.17 3.34
CA GLU A 175 -15.72 2.92 2.55
C GLU A 175 -15.39 2.60 1.08
N ARG A 176 -14.49 3.37 0.44
CA ARG A 176 -14.06 3.11 -0.94
C ARG A 176 -13.38 1.75 -1.08
N GLY A 177 -12.47 1.41 -0.16
CA GLY A 177 -11.78 0.12 -0.18
C GLY A 177 -12.74 -1.05 -0.02
N PHE A 178 -13.67 -0.95 0.94
CA PHE A 178 -14.71 -1.97 1.16
C PHE A 178 -15.61 -2.14 -0.08
N GLU A 179 -16.04 -1.05 -0.69
CA GLU A 179 -16.89 -1.09 -1.88
C GLU A 179 -16.16 -1.67 -3.10
N ALA A 180 -14.88 -1.33 -3.29
CA ALA A 180 -14.06 -1.82 -4.38
C ALA A 180 -13.85 -3.34 -4.31
N PHE A 181 -13.47 -3.86 -3.15
CA PHE A 181 -13.31 -5.30 -2.93
C PHE A 181 -14.64 -6.06 -3.00
N ARG A 182 -15.74 -5.48 -2.48
CA ARG A 182 -17.06 -6.09 -2.58
C ARG A 182 -17.55 -6.17 -4.03
N HIS A 183 -17.30 -5.15 -4.84
CA HIS A 183 -17.64 -5.13 -6.27
C HIS A 183 -16.91 -6.22 -7.05
N MET A 184 -15.63 -6.44 -6.73
CA MET A 184 -14.81 -7.47 -7.37
C MET A 184 -15.31 -8.91 -7.11
N GLY A 185 -15.97 -9.15 -5.98
CA GLY A 185 -16.61 -10.44 -5.68
C GLY A 185 -15.60 -11.59 -5.57
N GLY A 186 -14.52 -11.39 -4.80
CA GLY A 186 -13.43 -12.34 -4.60
C GLY A 186 -12.13 -11.87 -5.25
N ALA A 187 -11.08 -11.74 -4.43
CA ALA A 187 -9.81 -11.14 -4.81
C ALA A 187 -8.74 -12.13 -5.32
N GLU A 188 -9.00 -13.43 -5.30
CA GLU A 188 -7.99 -14.48 -5.55
C GLU A 188 -7.22 -14.26 -6.86
N HIS A 189 -7.91 -14.23 -8.00
CA HIS A 189 -7.27 -14.04 -9.31
C HIS A 189 -6.57 -12.66 -9.43
N PHE A 190 -7.15 -11.64 -8.83
CA PHE A 190 -6.60 -10.29 -8.84
C PHE A 190 -5.26 -10.22 -8.09
N LEU A 191 -5.23 -10.77 -6.86
CA LEU A 191 -4.03 -10.81 -6.02
C LEU A 191 -2.96 -11.74 -6.59
N GLU A 192 -3.35 -12.90 -7.14
CA GLU A 192 -2.42 -13.80 -7.83
C GLU A 192 -1.75 -13.14 -9.04
N THR A 193 -2.53 -12.39 -9.83
CA THR A 193 -2.01 -11.66 -10.99
C THR A 193 -1.00 -10.59 -10.56
N ILE A 194 -1.34 -9.79 -9.54
CA ILE A 194 -0.44 -8.76 -8.98
C ILE A 194 0.83 -9.41 -8.42
N GLY A 195 0.68 -10.44 -7.60
CA GLY A 195 1.79 -11.15 -6.97
C GLY A 195 2.73 -11.77 -7.99
N ALA A 196 2.21 -12.43 -9.02
CA ALA A 196 3.02 -13.01 -10.09
C ALA A 196 3.79 -11.94 -10.87
N ARG A 197 3.14 -10.82 -11.22
CA ARG A 197 3.77 -9.71 -11.94
C ARG A 197 4.87 -9.04 -11.11
N GLU A 198 4.60 -8.68 -9.86
CA GLU A 198 5.60 -8.04 -9.00
C GLU A 198 6.77 -8.97 -8.70
N LYS A 199 6.53 -10.29 -8.49
CA LYS A 199 7.62 -11.27 -8.33
C LYS A 199 8.48 -11.39 -9.61
N GLY A 200 7.85 -11.33 -10.78
CA GLY A 200 8.54 -11.29 -12.07
C GLY A 200 9.38 -10.02 -12.27
N ILE A 201 8.79 -8.84 -11.99
CA ILE A 201 9.48 -7.54 -12.04
C ILE A 201 10.64 -7.51 -11.05
N LEU A 202 10.43 -7.98 -9.81
CA LEU A 202 11.46 -8.08 -8.79
C LEU A 202 12.64 -8.93 -9.26
N SER A 203 12.36 -10.08 -9.87
CA SER A 203 13.39 -10.95 -10.43
C SER A 203 14.21 -10.23 -11.50
N ARG A 204 13.55 -9.53 -12.43
CA ARG A 204 14.21 -8.77 -13.50
C ARG A 204 15.02 -7.58 -12.96
N LEU A 205 14.50 -6.89 -11.94
CA LEU A 205 15.20 -5.79 -11.28
C LEU A 205 16.52 -6.27 -10.69
N PHE A 206 16.50 -7.36 -9.90
CA PHE A 206 17.70 -7.88 -9.24
C PHE A 206 18.66 -8.63 -10.17
N SER A 207 18.21 -9.11 -11.33
CA SER A 207 19.09 -9.67 -12.36
C SER A 207 19.74 -8.62 -13.25
N GLY A 208 19.38 -7.33 -13.09
CA GLY A 208 19.89 -6.26 -13.96
C GLY A 208 19.34 -6.30 -15.38
N HIS A 209 18.13 -6.84 -15.58
CA HIS A 209 17.47 -6.85 -16.89
C HIS A 209 17.33 -5.42 -17.44
N PRO A 210 17.51 -5.18 -18.75
CA PRO A 210 17.46 -3.83 -19.33
C PRO A 210 16.06 -3.21 -19.31
N THR A 211 15.01 -4.02 -19.35
CA THR A 211 13.60 -3.59 -19.33
C THR A 211 12.80 -4.33 -18.24
N PRO A 212 13.04 -4.05 -16.95
CA PRO A 212 12.44 -4.82 -15.86
C PRO A 212 10.92 -4.68 -15.75
N PHE A 213 10.32 -3.63 -16.31
CA PHE A 213 8.88 -3.38 -16.23
C PHE A 213 8.10 -3.79 -17.48
N SER A 214 8.76 -4.29 -18.52
CA SER A 214 8.08 -4.83 -19.70
C SER A 214 7.56 -6.24 -19.40
N GLY A 215 6.26 -6.45 -19.52
CA GLY A 215 5.60 -7.75 -19.31
C GLY A 215 4.19 -7.60 -18.77
#